data_AF-A0A0T6A2U1-F1
#
_entry.id   AF-A0A0T6A2U1-F1
#
_cell.length_a   1.000
_cell.length_b   1.000
_cell.length_c   1.000
_cell.angle_alpha   90.00
_cell.angle_beta   90.00
_cell.angle_gamma   90.00
#
_symmetry.space_group_name_H-M   'P 1'
#
loop_
_entity.id
_entity.type
_entity.pdbx_description
1 polymer ?
#
loop_
_entity_poly.entity_id
_entity_poly.type
_entity_poly.pdbx_seq_one_letter_code
_entity_poly.pdbx_strand_id
1 'polypeptide(L)'
;MSSGYKFVNKASTRPSELRPGMAMAVKVVAVLHTDFPSWCAYQGPTDWSDQQVADQGDEILQEAAERLFPTMRNHAKEHALEYYNP
;
A
#
# COMPACT_ATOMS: atom_id res chain seq x y z
N MET A 1 -8.73 -11.98 -19.00
CA MET A 1 -7.55 -12.85 -19.10
C MET A 1 -7.09 -13.13 -17.68
N SER A 2 -7.19 -14.38 -17.22
CA SER A 2 -6.61 -14.78 -15.93
C SER A 2 -5.10 -14.64 -16.07
N SER A 3 -4.46 -13.78 -15.27
CA SER A 3 -2.99 -13.74 -15.24
C SER A 3 -2.54 -15.14 -14.82
N GLY A 4 -1.75 -15.83 -15.64
CA GLY A 4 -1.33 -17.22 -15.41
C GLY A 4 -0.42 -17.45 -14.18
N TYR A 5 -0.53 -16.58 -13.18
CA TYR A 5 0.22 -16.62 -11.95
C TYR A 5 -0.55 -17.33 -10.84
N LYS A 6 0.11 -18.27 -10.18
CA LYS A 6 -0.27 -18.78 -8.87
C LYS A 6 0.21 -17.80 -7.81
N PHE A 7 -0.72 -17.17 -7.11
CA PHE A 7 -0.37 -16.27 -6.01
C PHE A 7 0.01 -17.06 -4.76
N VAL A 8 1.07 -16.62 -4.09
CA VAL A 8 1.55 -17.19 -2.82
C VAL A 8 1.70 -16.10 -1.76
N ASN A 9 1.60 -16.49 -0.49
CA ASN A 9 1.67 -15.57 0.63
C ASN A 9 3.13 -15.22 0.95
N LYS A 10 3.46 -13.92 0.94
CA LYS A 10 4.79 -13.39 1.33
C LYS A 10 5.21 -13.81 2.74
N ALA A 11 4.27 -14.01 3.67
CA ALA A 11 4.58 -14.39 5.05
C ALA A 11 5.08 -15.83 5.19
N SER A 12 4.63 -16.73 4.33
CA SER A 12 4.93 -18.17 4.42
C SER A 12 5.80 -18.70 3.28
N THR A 13 6.10 -17.86 2.28
CA THR A 13 6.88 -18.25 1.10
C THR A 13 8.15 -17.42 1.02
N ARG A 14 9.30 -18.09 1.08
CA ARG A 14 10.61 -17.44 0.90
C ARG A 14 10.81 -17.06 -0.57
N PRO A 15 11.57 -16.01 -0.88
CA PRO A 15 11.88 -15.65 -2.27
C PRO A 15 12.49 -16.82 -3.08
N SER A 16 13.29 -17.68 -2.44
CA SER A 16 13.88 -18.88 -3.05
C SER A 16 12.87 -19.96 -3.45
N GLU A 17 11.63 -19.89 -2.95
CA GLU A 17 10.56 -20.86 -3.23
C GLU A 17 9.68 -20.42 -4.41
N LEU A 18 9.91 -19.23 -4.95
CA LEU A 18 9.20 -18.73 -6.12
C LEU A 18 9.64 -19.47 -7.38
N ARG A 19 8.67 -20.01 -8.11
CA ARG A 19 8.87 -20.66 -9.40
C ARG A 19 8.31 -19.81 -10.53
N PRO A 20 8.74 -20.01 -11.79
CA PRO A 20 8.09 -19.40 -12.93
C PRO A 20 6.58 -19.64 -12.91
N GLY A 21 5.80 -18.58 -13.13
CA GLY A 21 4.34 -18.62 -12.98
C GLY A 21 3.84 -18.51 -11.54
N MET A 22 4.69 -18.19 -10.57
CA MET A 22 4.27 -17.79 -9.22
C MET A 22 4.50 -16.30 -9.00
N ALA A 23 3.62 -15.67 -8.21
CA ALA A 23 3.77 -14.29 -7.79
C ALA A 23 3.46 -14.17 -6.30
N MET A 24 4.18 -13.32 -5.58
CA MET A 24 3.80 -12.99 -4.20
C MET A 24 2.63 -12.01 -4.25
N ALA A 25 1.50 -12.38 -3.65
CA ALA A 25 0.42 -11.44 -3.43
C ALA A 25 0.70 -10.63 -2.17
N VAL A 26 0.53 -9.31 -2.29
CA VAL A 26 0.58 -8.38 -1.16
C VAL A 26 -0.69 -7.55 -1.17
N LYS A 27 -1.16 -7.19 0.02
CA LYS A 27 -2.15 -6.14 0.20
C LYS A 27 -1.42 -4.82 0.41
N VAL A 28 -1.92 -3.75 -0.19
CA VAL A 28 -1.43 -2.39 0.03
C VAL A 28 -2.59 -1.53 0.54
N VAL A 29 -2.38 -0.80 1.62
CA VAL A 29 -3.37 0.07 2.27
C VAL A 29 -2.81 1.49 2.32
N ALA A 30 -3.60 2.48 1.90
CA ALA A 30 -3.30 3.89 2.10
C ALA A 30 -3.96 4.36 3.41
N VAL A 31 -3.21 5.10 4.23
CA VAL A 31 -3.64 5.61 5.54
C VAL A 31 -3.61 7.14 5.50
N LEU A 32 -4.74 7.76 5.84
CA LEU A 32 -4.85 9.22 6.03
C LEU A 32 -4.62 9.54 7.50
N HIS A 33 -3.68 10.44 7.78
CA HIS A 33 -3.51 10.98 9.12
C HIS A 33 -4.46 12.16 9.32
N THR A 34 -5.17 12.18 10.44
CA THR A 34 -6.12 13.25 10.78
C THR A 34 -5.43 14.48 11.37
N ASP A 35 -4.27 14.29 11.97
CA ASP A 35 -3.58 15.35 12.73
C ASP A 35 -2.76 16.28 11.81
N PHE A 36 -2.32 15.75 10.68
CA PHE A 36 -1.60 16.49 9.64
C PHE A 36 -2.10 16.01 8.28
N PRO A 37 -2.33 16.90 7.31
CA PRO A 37 -2.80 16.54 5.97
C PRO A 37 -1.71 15.78 5.20
N SER A 38 -1.55 14.52 5.56
CA SER A 38 -0.51 13.63 5.12
C SER A 38 -1.09 12.22 5.03
N TRP A 39 -0.54 11.46 4.11
CA TRP A 39 -0.91 10.08 3.93
C TRP A 39 0.32 9.29 3.57
N CYS A 40 0.30 8.02 3.93
CA CYS A 40 1.31 7.04 3.60
C CYS A 40 0.61 5.76 3.13
N ALA A 41 1.37 4.84 2.56
CA ALA A 41 0.87 3.52 2.23
C ALA A 41 1.76 2.44 2.82
N TYR A 42 1.14 1.35 3.23
CA TYR A 42 1.79 0.20 3.82
C TYR A 42 1.45 -1.05 3.00
N GLN A 43 2.41 -1.96 2.89
CA GLN A 43 2.21 -3.27 2.30
C GLN A 43 2.32 -4.37 3.34
N GLY A 44 1.52 -5.41 3.19
CA GLY A 44 1.55 -6.58 4.05
C GLY A 44 1.06 -7.85 3.36
N PRO A 45 1.05 -8.98 4.08
CA PRO A 45 0.42 -10.22 3.65
C PRO A 45 -1.02 -10.01 3.19
N THR A 46 -1.42 -10.74 2.15
CA THR A 46 -2.75 -10.58 1.54
C THR A 46 -3.92 -10.96 2.46
N ASP A 47 -3.65 -11.77 3.48
CA ASP A 47 -4.61 -12.29 4.45
C ASP A 47 -4.74 -11.40 5.70
N TRP A 48 -3.91 -10.38 5.85
CA TRP A 48 -4.04 -9.39 6.93
C TRP A 48 -5.27 -8.50 6.72
N SER A 49 -5.89 -8.10 7.82
CA SER A 49 -6.88 -7.02 7.80
C SER A 49 -6.23 -5.70 7.41
N ASP A 50 -7.04 -4.74 6.97
CA ASP A 50 -6.51 -3.43 6.56
C ASP A 50 -5.84 -2.71 7.74
N GLN A 51 -6.40 -2.87 8.95
CA GLN A 51 -5.82 -2.36 10.19
C GLN A 51 -4.46 -3.01 10.50
N GLN A 52 -4.32 -4.33 10.33
CA GLN A 52 -3.05 -5.02 10.54
C GLN A 52 -1.98 -4.52 9.56
N VAL A 53 -2.34 -4.27 8.30
CA VAL A 53 -1.41 -3.69 7.32
C VAL A 53 -1.03 -2.25 7.70
N ALA A 54 -1.98 -1.44 8.18
CA ALA A 54 -1.71 -0.08 8.62
C ALA A 54 -0.78 -0.02 9.86
N ASP A 55 -0.97 -0.92 10.83
CA ASP A 55 -0.23 -0.89 12.10
C ASP A 55 1.14 -1.59 12.03
N GLN A 56 1.27 -2.62 11.18
CA GLN A 56 2.42 -3.55 11.21
C GLN A 56 3.06 -3.76 9.83
N GLY A 57 2.50 -3.16 8.78
CA GLY A 57 3.00 -3.32 7.42
C GLY A 57 4.32 -2.57 7.16
N ASP A 58 4.98 -2.93 6.06
CA ASP A 58 6.14 -2.21 5.57
C ASP A 58 5.66 -0.95 4.85
N GLU A 59 6.13 0.24 5.23
CA GLU A 59 5.85 1.46 4.49
C GLU A 59 6.42 1.38 3.07
N ILE A 60 5.64 1.79 2.07
CA ILE A 60 6.08 1.83 0.67
C ILE A 60 6.55 3.23 0.28
N LEU A 61 7.52 3.30 -0.63
CA LEU A 61 8.04 4.58 -1.13
C LEU A 61 6.91 5.44 -1.71
N GLN A 62 6.94 6.74 -1.39
CA GLN A 62 5.93 7.72 -1.82
C GLN A 62 5.63 7.66 -3.32
N GLU A 63 6.66 7.56 -4.17
CA GLU A 63 6.48 7.48 -5.62
C GLU A 63 5.67 6.23 -6.04
N ALA A 64 5.93 5.09 -5.41
CA ALA A 64 5.17 3.86 -5.66
C ALA A 64 3.74 3.99 -5.12
N ALA A 65 3.58 4.58 -3.93
CA ALA A 65 2.28 4.85 -3.34
C ALA A 65 1.41 5.71 -4.26
N GLU A 66 1.93 6.80 -4.79
CA GLU A 66 1.19 7.69 -5.71
C GLU A 66 0.78 7.02 -7.02
N ARG A 67 1.59 6.09 -7.52
CA ARG A 67 1.25 5.31 -8.73
C ARG A 67 0.11 4.33 -8.44
N LEU A 68 0.06 3.76 -7.24
CA LEU A 68 -0.98 2.82 -6.81
C LEU A 68 -2.28 3.53 -6.39
N PHE A 69 -2.17 4.71 -5.78
CA PHE A 69 -3.29 5.51 -5.25
C PHE A 69 -3.31 6.91 -5.88
N PRO A 70 -3.61 7.02 -7.20
CA PRO A 70 -3.53 8.30 -7.91
C PRO A 70 -4.50 9.37 -7.37
N THR A 71 -5.61 8.99 -6.75
CA THR A 71 -6.55 9.90 -6.10
C THR A 71 -5.95 10.60 -4.87
N MET A 72 -5.01 9.94 -4.20
CA MET A 72 -4.36 10.45 -2.99
C MET A 72 -3.28 11.49 -3.30
N ARG A 73 -2.80 11.54 -4.55
CA ARG A 73 -1.87 12.59 -5.02
C ARG A 73 -2.45 14.00 -4.85
N ASN A 74 -3.77 14.14 -4.96
CA ASN A 74 -4.43 15.44 -4.83
C ASN A 74 -4.74 15.77 -3.35
N HIS A 75 -4.96 14.78 -2.48
CA HIS A 75 -5.18 15.03 -1.05
C HIS A 75 -3.97 15.71 -0.37
N ALA A 76 -2.75 15.38 -0.79
CA ALA A 76 -1.55 16.09 -0.32
C ALA A 76 -1.47 17.55 -0.80
N LYS A 77 -2.18 17.92 -1.88
CA LYS A 77 -2.17 19.26 -2.48
C LYS A 77 -3.36 20.12 -2.05
N GLU A 78 -4.54 19.54 -1.90
CA GLU A 78 -5.78 20.26 -1.59
C GLU A 78 -5.85 20.67 -0.11
N HIS A 79 -5.40 19.84 0.83
CA HIS A 79 -5.36 20.25 2.23
C HIS A 79 -4.21 21.22 2.58
N ALA A 80 -3.22 21.40 1.69
CA ALA A 80 -2.29 22.52 1.80
C ALA A 80 -2.97 23.88 1.52
N LEU A 81 -4.12 23.88 0.84
CA LEU A 81 -4.90 25.09 0.53
C LEU A 81 -6.01 25.38 1.56
N GLU A 82 -6.50 24.36 2.29
CA GLU A 82 -7.52 24.57 3.33
C GLU A 82 -6.95 25.01 4.70
N TYR A 83 -5.68 24.72 4.99
CA TYR A 83 -5.03 25.14 6.25
C TYR A 83 -4.46 26.56 6.23
N TYR A 84 -4.53 27.27 5.09
CA TYR A 84 -4.07 28.66 4.95
C TYR A 84 -5.23 29.67 5.05
N ASN A 85 -6.10 29.50 6.04
CA ASN A 85 -7.04 30.56 6.42
C ASN A 85 -7.50 30.52 7.90
N PRO A 86 -6.64 30.95 8.84
CA PRO A 86 -7.08 31.70 10.01
C PRO A 86 -7.14 33.21 9.73
#